data_AF-A0A949Y4X0-F1
#
_entry.id   AF-A0A949Y4X0-F1
#
_cell.length_a   1.000
_cell.length_b   1.000
_cell.length_c   1.000
_cell.angle_alpha   90.00
_cell.angle_beta   90.00
_cell.angle_gamma   90.00
#
_symmetry.space_group_name_H-M   'P 1'
#
loop_
_entity.id
_entity.type
_entity.pdbx_description
1 polymer ?
#
loop_
_entity_poly.entity_id
_entity_poly.type
_entity_poly.pdbx_seq_one_letter_code
_entity_poly.pdbx_strand_id
1 'polypeptide(L)' 'MANVENRYTENALGRFYVDDQCIDCDQCREIAPDIFRRDDLTGHSYVFRQPETPDEEARCQEAMEDCPVEAIGDNGL' A
#
# COMPACT_ATOMS: atom_id res chain seq x y z
N MET A 1 0.08 -10.09 -8.29
CA MET A 1 -0.28 -8.71 -8.69
C MET A 1 -1.60 -8.36 -8.05
N ALA A 2 -1.64 -7.21 -7.39
CA ALA A 2 -2.77 -6.77 -6.59
C ALA A 2 -4.07 -6.64 -7.41
N ASN A 3 -5.20 -6.93 -6.75
CA ASN A 3 -6.54 -6.78 -7.31
C ASN A 3 -7.31 -5.68 -6.57
N VAL A 4 -7.74 -4.66 -7.31
CA VAL A 4 -8.52 -3.53 -6.80
C VAL A 4 -9.84 -3.95 -6.16
N GLU A 5 -10.45 -5.06 -6.61
CA GLU A 5 -11.69 -5.59 -6.03
C GLU A 5 -11.48 -6.15 -4.62
N ASN A 6 -10.25 -6.55 -4.29
CA ASN A 6 -9.86 -7.14 -3.01
C ASN A 6 -9.19 -6.13 -2.08
N ARG A 7 -9.18 -4.84 -2.43
CA ARG A 7 -8.53 -3.81 -1.61
C ARG A 7 -9.16 -3.74 -0.22
N TYR A 8 -8.34 -3.54 0.80
CA TYR A 8 -8.82 -3.28 2.14
C TYR A 8 -9.64 -1.99 2.22
N THR A 9 -10.65 -1.97 3.08
CA THR A 9 -11.53 -0.80 3.28
C THR A 9 -10.83 0.35 3.97
N GLU A 10 -9.74 0.08 4.68
CA GLU A 10 -8.94 1.06 5.42
C GLU A 10 -8.08 1.91 4.47
N ASN A 11 -7.89 1.48 3.22
CA ASN A 11 -7.16 2.27 2.23
C ASN A 11 -7.84 3.62 2.00
N ALA A 12 -7.05 4.69 2.03
CA ALA A 12 -7.45 5.99 1.54
C ALA A 12 -7.85 5.88 0.06
N LEU A 13 -8.95 6.52 -0.29
CA LEU A 13 -9.44 6.57 -1.67
C LEU A 13 -8.38 7.19 -2.59
N GLY A 14 -8.01 6.49 -3.66
CA GLY A 14 -7.11 7.02 -4.67
C GLY A 14 -6.39 5.95 -5.48
N ARG A 15 -5.21 6.34 -5.97
CA ARG A 15 -4.39 5.62 -6.93
C ARG A 15 -3.80 4.33 -6.34
N PHE A 16 -3.11 4.45 -5.21
CA PHE A 16 -2.45 3.34 -4.53
C PHE A 16 -3.39 2.65 -3.54
N TYR A 17 -3.27 1.34 -3.42
CA TYR A 17 -4.03 0.52 -2.48
C TYR A 17 -3.25 -0.74 -2.08
N VAL A 18 -3.62 -1.31 -0.93
CA VAL A 18 -3.22 -2.65 -0.50
C VAL A 18 -4.42 -3.59 -0.55
N ASP A 19 -4.24 -4.79 -1.07
CA ASP A 19 -5.27 -5.83 -1.11
C ASP A 19 -5.07 -6.95 -0.09
N ASP A 20 -6.04 -7.87 -0.07
CA ASP A 20 -6.12 -9.00 0.86
C ASP A 20 -4.99 -10.03 0.72
N GLN A 21 -4.06 -9.86 -0.23
CA GLN A 21 -2.85 -10.66 -0.32
C GLN A 21 -1.77 -10.22 0.68
N CYS A 22 -1.97 -9.10 1.40
CA CYS A 22 -1.01 -8.59 2.38
C CYS A 22 -0.70 -9.62 3.48
N ILE A 23 0.59 -9.81 3.77
CA ILE A 23 1.08 -10.75 4.80
C ILE A 23 1.72 -10.04 6.01
N ASP A 24 1.46 -8.75 6.21
CA ASP A 24 2.00 -7.93 7.32
C ASP A 24 3.54 -8.00 7.47
N CYS A 25 4.27 -8.00 6.34
CA CYS A 25 5.73 -8.11 6.33
C CYS A 25 6.49 -6.81 6.68
N ASP A 26 5.78 -5.71 6.96
CA ASP A 26 6.33 -4.38 7.33
C ASP A 26 7.07 -3.59 6.24
N GLN A 27 7.58 -4.22 5.18
CA GLN A 27 8.43 -3.57 4.17
C GLN A 27 7.89 -2.25 3.58
N CYS A 28 6.60 -2.21 3.23
CA CYS A 28 5.97 -0.97 2.72
C CYS A 28 5.98 0.19 3.73
N ARG A 29 5.91 -0.13 5.03
CA ARG A 29 5.95 0.85 6.12
C ARG A 29 7.37 1.30 6.42
N GLU A 30 8.38 0.48 6.12
CA GLU A 30 9.78 0.90 6.18
C GLU A 30 10.13 1.86 5.02
N ILE A 31 9.65 1.56 3.81
CA ILE A 31 9.93 2.37 2.60
C ILE A 31 9.15 3.69 2.62
N ALA A 32 7.86 3.66 2.94
CA ALA A 32 6.98 4.82 2.92
C ALA A 32 6.10 4.92 4.19
N PRO A 33 6.69 5.19 5.37
CA PRO A 33 5.99 5.21 6.66
C PRO A 33 4.89 6.27 6.76
N ASP A 34 4.99 7.35 5.97
CA ASP A 34 3.99 8.43 5.96
C ASP A 34 2.75 8.07 5.12
N ILE A 35 2.84 6.99 4.33
CA ILE A 35 1.82 6.54 3.38
C ILE A 35 1.17 5.23 3.83
N PHE A 36 1.96 4.26 4.28
CA PHE A 36 1.44 2.95 4.71
C PHE A 36 1.36 2.87 6.23
N ARG A 37 0.29 2.27 6.73
CA ARG A 37 0.12 1.96 8.15
C ARG A 37 -0.37 0.53 8.34
N ARG A 38 -0.23 0.04 9.56
CA ARG A 38 -0.75 -1.25 10.00
C ARG A 38 -2.13 -1.06 10.60
N ASP A 39 -3.05 -1.96 10.27
CA ASP A 39 -4.24 -2.18 11.10
C ASP A 39 -3.88 -3.15 12.22
N ASP A 40 -3.90 -2.67 13.47
CA ASP A 40 -3.51 -3.46 14.64
C ASP A 40 -4.55 -4.51 15.04
N LEU A 41 -5.79 -4.42 14.54
CA LEU A 41 -6.85 -5.38 14.87
C LEU A 41 -6.80 -6.62 13.98
N THR A 42 -6.57 -6.41 12.69
CA THR A 42 -6.64 -7.46 11.66
C THR A 42 -5.26 -7.93 11.20
N GLY A 43 -4.21 -7.12 11.39
CA GLY A 43 -2.85 -7.47 11.03
C GLY A 43 -2.60 -7.42 9.52
N HIS A 44 -2.86 -6.26 8.91
CA HIS A 44 -2.50 -5.98 7.51
C HIS A 44 -2.00 -4.55 7.34
N SER A 45 -1.26 -4.30 6.26
CA SER A 45 -0.94 -2.94 5.85
C SER A 45 -2.05 -2.34 4.99
N TYR A 46 -2.23 -1.03 5.05
CA TYR A 46 -3.11 -0.28 4.16
C TYR A 46 -2.50 1.10 3.84
N VAL A 47 -2.96 1.71 2.76
CA VAL A 47 -2.61 3.09 2.39
C VAL A 47 -3.37 4.05 3.31
N PHE A 48 -2.70 4.71 4.25
CA PHE A 48 -3.30 5.66 5.17
C PHE A 48 -3.67 7.00 4.49
N ARG A 49 -2.86 7.44 3.53
CA ARG A 49 -3.13 8.60 2.65
C ARG A 49 -2.45 8.40 1.31
N GLN A 50 -2.93 9.07 0.27
CA GLN A 50 -2.28 9.04 -1.05
C GLN A 50 -1.01 9.91 -1.03
N PRO A 51 0.00 9.60 -1.85
CA PRO A 51 1.17 10.46 -2.02
C PRO A 51 0.74 11.80 -2.64
N GLU A 52 1.36 12.90 -2.19
CA GLU A 52 1.06 14.26 -2.64
C GLU A 52 2.27 14.92 -3.33
N THR A 53 3.43 14.27 -3.31
CA THR A 53 4.68 14.76 -3.92
C THR A 53 5.34 13.69 -4.78
N PRO A 54 6.18 14.08 -5.76
CA PRO A 54 6.91 13.13 -6.58
C PRO A 54 7.81 12.18 -5.77
N ASP A 55 8.41 12.66 -4.68
CA ASP A 55 9.23 11.83 -3.80
C ASP A 55 8.37 10.77 -3.08
N GLU A 56 7.17 11.15 -2.61
CA GLU A 56 6.25 10.19 -2.00
C GLU A 56 5.73 9.17 -3.01
N GLU A 57 5.41 9.59 -4.24
CA GLU A 57 5.03 8.69 -5.33
C GLU A 57 6.13 7.68 -5.65
N ALA A 58 7.38 8.14 -5.73
CA ALA A 58 8.53 7.26 -5.97
C ALA A 58 8.69 6.21 -4.87
N ARG A 59 8.54 6.58 -3.58
CA ARG A 59 8.57 5.60 -2.49
C ARG A 59 7.38 4.62 -2.55
N CYS A 60 6.21 5.06 -3.00
CA CYS A 60 5.05 4.16 -3.17
C CYS A 60 5.29 3.15 -4.30
N GLN A 61 5.91 3.59 -5.39
CA GLN A 61 6.32 2.72 -6.49
C GLN A 61 7.37 1.72 -6.03
N GLU A 62 8.40 2.17 -5.30
CA GLU A 62 9.41 1.29 -4.70
C GLU A 62 8.75 0.25 -3.79
N ALA A 63 7.89 0.68 -2.85
CA ALA A 63 7.18 -0.23 -1.95
C ALA A 63 6.33 -1.27 -2.72
N MET A 64 5.72 -0.85 -3.83
CA MET A 64 4.92 -1.72 -4.70
C MET A 64 5.77 -2.78 -5.41
N GLU A 65 6.91 -2.38 -5.98
CA GLU A 65 7.87 -3.26 -6.65
C GLU A 65 8.52 -4.24 -5.67
N ASP A 66 8.80 -3.79 -4.45
CA ASP A 66 9.46 -4.57 -3.41
C ASP A 66 8.52 -5.52 -2.65
N CYS A 67 7.20 -5.36 -2.80
CA CYS A 67 6.23 -6.16 -2.07
C CYS A 67 6.37 -7.66 -2.43
N PRO A 68 6.69 -8.54 -1.45
CA PRO A 68 7.05 -9.94 -1.74
C PRO A 68 5.89 -10.79 -2.25
N VAL A 69 4.66 -10.28 -2.08
CA VAL A 69 3.41 -10.91 -2.48
C VAL A 69 2.63 -10.06 -3.48
N GLU A 70 3.24 -8.97 -3.97
CA GLU A 70 2.65 -8.04 -4.93
C GLU A 70 1.25 -7.53 -4.51
N ALA A 71 1.03 -7.33 -3.21
CA ALA A 71 -0.27 -6.93 -2.62
C ALA A 71 -0.55 -5.42 -2.74
N ILE A 72 0.40 -4.65 -3.24
CA ILE A 72 0.25 -3.22 -3.46
C ILE A 72 -0.05 -3.01 -4.93
N GLY A 73 -1.09 -2.24 -5.22
CA GLY A 73 -1.50 -1.92 -6.57
C GLY A 73 -1.55 -0.43 -6.83
N ASP A 74 -1.46 -0.08 -8.11
CA ASP A 74 -1.63 1.27 -8.65
C ASP A 74 -2.69 1.19 -9.77
N ASN A 75 -3.82 1.88 -9.57
CA ASN A 75 -4.91 1.87 -10.55
C ASN A 75 -4.67 2.75 -11.78
N GLY A 76 -3.50 3.39 -11.91
CA GLY A 76 -3.12 4.18 -13.08
C GLY A 76 -4.12 5.29 -13.37
N LEU A 77 -4.05 6.38 -12.60
CA LEU A 77 -4.67 7.66 -12.97
C LEU A 77 -3.67 8.53 -13.74
#